data_AF-A0A250XPJ5-F1
#
_entry.id   AF-A0A250XPJ5-F1
#
_cell.length_a   1.000
_cell.length_b   1.000
_cell.length_c   1.000
_cell.angle_alpha   90.00
_cell.angle_beta   90.00
_cell.angle_gamma   90.00
#
_symmetry.space_group_name_H-M   'P 1'
#
loop_
_entity.id
_entity.type
_entity.pdbx_description
1 polymer ?
#
loop_
_entity_poly.entity_id
_entity_poly.type
_entity_poly.pdbx_seq_one_letter_code
_entity_poly.pdbx_strand_id
1 'polypeptide(L)'
;MLESCAKQAEYRSIVFALCYFHAALLERKKFGVGNIPGSTSGIGWNMNYPFNAGDLICCGQTANNYLENNVKVPWDDLRYMFGEIMYGGHIVEDWDRRLANAYLVKYVNETLLEVVEFFPGFNAPGNSLNHKQVLEYLDEQMPPETPLAFGMHPNAEIGFKLREAETFCNSLVQLQPREAGGEGGMSMEEKAKMVLDDLVERLPEQFDMEDIRGRVEEYTPYVMVAIQESERMNMLLAEMKRSLAELDLGLKGDLTMSEPMERLMKAMATDLVPSSWRNLAYPSLRPLGSWLQNLLMRVQQLVEWTAELGVPKVVWLSGLFNPQSFLTAVMQTTARRNDWPLDKTVILTEVTKKQPDQVDAPSRDGAYIHGLTLEGCRWDDKAGVLDDSKPKELFCPMPVILVRAVTVDKAEMKDAYQCPVYCTEARFREEVR
;
A
#
# COMPACT_ATOMS: atom_id res chain seq x y z
N MET A 1 -3.28 -0.92 -40.84
CA MET A 1 -3.41 0.26 -39.96
C MET A 1 -2.24 1.24 -40.13
N LEU A 2 -0.98 0.78 -40.15
CA LEU A 2 0.21 1.65 -40.21
C LEU A 2 0.46 2.41 -41.54
N GLU A 3 -0.25 2.06 -42.61
CA GLU A 3 -0.05 2.64 -43.96
C GLU A 3 -1.17 3.61 -44.39
N SER A 4 -2.24 3.75 -43.60
CA SER A 4 -3.41 4.57 -43.99
C SER A 4 -3.26 6.06 -43.68
N CYS A 5 -2.32 6.44 -42.81
CA CYS A 5 -2.14 7.83 -42.40
C CYS A 5 -1.29 8.63 -43.40
N ALA A 6 -1.65 9.89 -43.67
CA ALA A 6 -0.80 10.81 -44.45
C ALA A 6 0.52 11.16 -43.73
N LYS A 7 0.52 11.11 -42.38
CA LYS A 7 1.68 11.39 -41.51
C LYS A 7 2.27 10.11 -40.94
N GLN A 8 2.85 9.31 -41.83
CA GLN A 8 3.24 7.95 -41.51
C GLN A 8 4.33 7.86 -40.43
N ALA A 9 5.27 8.81 -40.40
CA ALA A 9 6.37 8.79 -39.44
C ALA A 9 5.85 9.01 -38.01
N GLU A 10 5.05 10.06 -37.82
CA GLU A 10 4.44 10.41 -36.53
C GLU A 10 3.47 9.32 -36.07
N TYR A 11 2.65 8.80 -36.99
CA TYR A 11 1.71 7.74 -36.66
C TYR A 11 2.41 6.46 -36.21
N ARG A 12 3.49 6.04 -36.88
CA ARG A 12 4.27 4.86 -36.50
C ARG A 12 4.90 5.02 -35.11
N SER A 13 5.50 6.18 -34.84
CA SER A 13 6.08 6.47 -33.52
C SER A 13 5.02 6.45 -32.42
N ILE A 14 3.84 7.06 -32.65
CA ILE A 14 2.73 7.06 -31.69
C ILE A 14 2.19 5.64 -31.46
N VAL A 15 2.00 4.85 -32.52
CA VAL A 15 1.54 3.47 -32.39
C VAL A 15 2.55 2.62 -31.61
N PHE A 16 3.85 2.79 -31.86
CA PHE A 16 4.89 2.13 -31.08
C PHE A 16 4.81 2.50 -29.59
N ALA A 17 4.72 3.79 -29.29
CA ALA A 17 4.57 4.28 -27.92
C ALA A 17 3.30 3.73 -27.23
N LEU A 18 2.18 3.63 -27.96
CA LEU A 18 0.94 3.03 -27.47
C LEU A 18 1.06 1.53 -27.22
N CYS A 19 1.73 0.78 -28.11
CA CYS A 19 1.99 -0.63 -27.90
C CYS A 19 2.83 -0.86 -26.64
N TYR A 20 3.89 -0.07 -26.47
CA TYR A 20 4.73 -0.16 -25.28
C TYR A 20 4.00 0.28 -24.02
N PHE A 21 3.23 1.37 -24.07
CA PHE A 21 2.35 1.80 -22.98
C PHE A 21 1.39 0.68 -22.57
N HIS A 22 0.67 0.08 -23.52
CA HIS A 22 -0.24 -1.03 -23.26
C HIS A 22 0.48 -2.22 -22.61
N ALA A 23 1.62 -2.62 -23.17
CA ALA A 23 2.45 -3.69 -22.61
C ALA A 23 2.89 -3.36 -21.17
N ALA A 24 3.36 -2.14 -20.91
CA ALA A 24 3.77 -1.72 -19.58
C ALA A 24 2.62 -1.77 -18.57
N LEU A 25 1.40 -1.36 -18.93
CA LEU A 25 0.24 -1.46 -18.05
C LEU A 25 -0.11 -2.91 -17.70
N LEU A 26 -0.06 -3.81 -18.68
CA LEU A 26 -0.35 -5.24 -18.50
C LEU A 26 0.71 -5.91 -17.63
N GLU A 27 1.98 -5.73 -17.99
CA GLU A 27 3.11 -6.42 -17.34
C GLU A 27 3.38 -5.88 -15.94
N ARG A 28 3.03 -4.63 -15.67
CA ARG A 28 3.15 -4.05 -14.31
C ARG A 28 2.35 -4.83 -13.26
N LYS A 29 1.30 -5.57 -13.66
CA LYS A 29 0.54 -6.46 -12.75
C LYS A 29 1.40 -7.57 -12.14
N LYS A 30 2.49 -7.99 -12.80
CA LYS A 30 3.46 -8.96 -12.25
C LYS A 30 3.99 -8.51 -10.88
N PHE A 31 4.12 -7.20 -10.65
CA PHE A 31 4.64 -6.66 -9.41
C PHE A 31 3.59 -6.54 -8.29
N GLY A 32 2.39 -7.05 -8.50
CA GLY A 32 1.36 -7.15 -7.47
C GLY A 32 0.16 -6.25 -7.74
N VAL A 33 -1.01 -6.71 -7.33
CA VAL A 33 -2.28 -6.03 -7.49
C VAL A 33 -3.06 -6.07 -6.19
N GLY A 34 -3.42 -4.90 -5.68
CA GLY A 34 -3.88 -4.76 -4.29
C GLY A 34 -5.23 -5.41 -3.96
N ASN A 35 -6.21 -5.28 -4.85
CA ASN A 35 -7.58 -5.70 -4.59
C ASN A 35 -7.86 -7.19 -4.85
N ILE A 36 -6.83 -8.00 -5.11
CA ILE A 36 -6.98 -9.44 -5.33
C ILE A 36 -6.99 -10.16 -3.97
N PRO A 37 -7.87 -11.16 -3.74
CA PRO A 37 -7.88 -11.94 -2.51
C PRO A 37 -6.51 -12.54 -2.20
N GLY A 38 -6.01 -12.31 -0.99
CA GLY A 38 -4.68 -12.78 -0.57
C GLY A 38 -3.51 -11.95 -1.10
N SER A 39 -3.76 -10.77 -1.69
CA SER A 39 -2.69 -9.89 -2.14
C SER A 39 -1.83 -9.40 -0.98
N THR A 40 -0.52 -9.54 -1.16
CA THR A 40 0.50 -9.03 -0.23
C THR A 40 1.17 -7.77 -0.75
N SER A 41 0.84 -7.31 -1.96
CA SER A 41 1.48 -6.17 -2.60
C SER A 41 0.62 -5.58 -3.72
N GLY A 42 0.46 -4.25 -3.72
CA GLY A 42 -0.18 -3.46 -4.78
C GLY A 42 0.77 -2.49 -5.48
N ILE A 43 2.09 -2.68 -5.42
CA ILE A 43 3.07 -1.74 -6.03
C ILE A 43 2.96 -1.66 -7.57
N GLY A 44 2.47 -2.72 -8.20
CA GLY A 44 2.11 -2.71 -9.61
C GLY A 44 0.88 -1.84 -9.84
N TRP A 45 -0.25 -2.27 -9.28
CA TRP A 45 -1.53 -1.55 -9.30
C TRP A 45 -2.26 -1.67 -7.98
N ASN A 46 -2.95 -0.60 -7.55
CA ASN A 46 -3.83 -0.72 -6.38
C ASN A 46 -5.04 -1.62 -6.70
N MET A 47 -5.59 -1.54 -7.92
CA MET A 47 -6.68 -2.40 -8.38
C MET A 47 -6.38 -3.12 -9.70
N ASN A 48 -7.01 -4.29 -9.91
CA ASN A 48 -6.90 -5.04 -11.15
C ASN A 48 -7.82 -4.49 -12.23
N TYR A 49 -7.26 -3.83 -13.25
CA TYR A 49 -8.02 -3.27 -14.36
C TYR A 49 -8.07 -4.18 -15.59
N PRO A 50 -9.22 -4.34 -16.27
CA PRO A 50 -9.40 -5.24 -17.40
C PRO A 50 -8.95 -4.64 -18.74
N PHE A 51 -7.74 -4.09 -18.81
CA PHE A 51 -7.16 -3.59 -20.07
C PHE A 51 -7.09 -4.70 -21.12
N ASN A 52 -7.48 -4.38 -22.35
CA ASN A 52 -7.57 -5.35 -23.44
C ASN A 52 -7.08 -4.77 -24.78
N ALA A 53 -6.89 -5.64 -25.78
CA ALA A 53 -6.41 -5.24 -27.09
C ALA A 53 -7.36 -4.29 -27.85
N GLY A 54 -8.65 -4.30 -27.52
CA GLY A 54 -9.63 -3.35 -28.06
C GLY A 54 -9.31 -1.92 -27.68
N ASP A 55 -8.85 -1.67 -26.45
CA ASP A 55 -8.43 -0.35 -25.98
C ASP A 55 -7.27 0.18 -26.85
N LEU A 56 -6.28 -0.66 -27.13
CA LEU A 56 -5.13 -0.33 -27.98
C LEU A 56 -5.55 -0.05 -29.43
N ILE A 57 -6.41 -0.91 -30.01
CA ILE A 57 -6.89 -0.76 -31.40
C ILE A 57 -7.66 0.55 -31.56
N CYS A 58 -8.56 0.85 -30.62
CA CYS A 58 -9.33 2.09 -30.64
C CYS A 58 -8.43 3.32 -30.46
N CYS A 59 -7.43 3.28 -29.56
CA CYS A 59 -6.45 4.36 -29.43
C CYS A 59 -5.67 4.60 -30.73
N GLY A 60 -5.26 3.53 -31.43
CA GLY A 60 -4.60 3.65 -32.73
C GLY A 60 -5.49 4.30 -33.79
N GLN A 61 -6.77 3.90 -33.87
CA GLN A 61 -7.74 4.52 -34.78
C GLN A 61 -7.96 6.01 -34.45
N THR A 62 -8.11 6.34 -33.16
CA THR A 62 -8.23 7.73 -32.70
C THR A 62 -6.98 8.54 -33.06
N ALA A 63 -5.78 7.99 -32.84
CA ALA A 63 -4.53 8.64 -33.23
C ALA A 63 -4.51 8.95 -34.73
N ASN A 64 -4.91 8.01 -35.58
CA ASN A 64 -4.96 8.22 -37.03
C ASN A 64 -5.90 9.38 -37.38
N ASN A 65 -7.12 9.38 -36.82
CA ASN A 65 -8.11 10.43 -37.07
C ASN A 65 -7.61 11.81 -36.63
N TYR A 66 -6.95 11.91 -35.48
CA TYR A 66 -6.39 13.19 -35.02
C TYR A 66 -5.25 13.68 -35.91
N LEU A 67 -4.39 12.79 -36.40
CA LEU A 67 -3.28 13.15 -37.28
C LEU A 67 -3.74 13.58 -38.69
N GLU A 68 -4.82 12.99 -39.21
CA GLU A 68 -5.41 13.37 -40.50
C GLU A 68 -6.09 14.73 -40.44
N ASN A 69 -6.76 15.05 -39.33
CA ASN A 69 -7.56 16.28 -39.19
C ASN A 69 -6.79 17.50 -38.67
N ASN A 70 -5.55 17.33 -38.18
CA ASN A 70 -4.75 18.42 -37.62
C ASN A 70 -3.46 18.61 -38.41
N VAL A 71 -2.92 19.84 -38.49
CA VAL A 71 -1.63 20.10 -39.17
C VAL A 71 -0.45 19.70 -38.29
N LYS A 72 -0.54 19.91 -36.97
CA LYS A 72 0.44 19.47 -35.96
C LYS A 72 -0.12 18.31 -35.15
N VAL A 73 0.75 17.57 -34.47
CA VAL A 73 0.33 16.50 -33.55
C VAL A 73 -0.26 17.15 -32.29
N PRO A 74 -1.54 16.91 -31.94
CA PRO A 74 -2.15 17.49 -30.75
C PRO A 74 -1.87 16.60 -29.53
N TRP A 75 -0.66 16.73 -28.96
CA TRP A 75 -0.18 15.83 -27.91
C TRP A 75 -1.05 15.84 -26.64
N ASP A 76 -1.53 17.00 -26.20
CA ASP A 76 -2.42 17.11 -25.03
C ASP A 76 -3.74 16.37 -25.25
N ASP A 77 -4.37 16.57 -26.42
CA ASP A 77 -5.63 15.91 -26.76
C ASP A 77 -5.45 14.39 -26.85
N LEU A 78 -4.35 13.93 -27.46
CA LEU A 78 -4.02 12.51 -27.52
C LEU A 78 -3.84 11.91 -26.12
N ARG A 79 -3.06 12.57 -25.24
CA ARG A 79 -2.89 12.12 -23.85
C ARG A 79 -4.20 12.08 -23.10
N TYR A 80 -5.07 13.09 -23.26
CA TYR A 80 -6.38 13.13 -22.64
C TYR A 80 -7.29 12.00 -23.16
N MET A 81 -7.36 11.81 -24.49
CA MET A 81 -8.15 10.73 -25.09
C MET A 81 -7.68 9.35 -24.61
N PHE A 82 -6.37 9.09 -24.61
CA PHE A 82 -5.83 7.80 -24.20
C PHE A 82 -5.96 7.59 -22.68
N GLY A 83 -5.59 8.59 -21.89
CA GLY A 83 -5.45 8.50 -20.44
C GLY A 83 -6.74 8.67 -19.67
N GLU A 84 -7.60 9.62 -20.03
CA GLU A 84 -8.84 9.91 -19.31
C GLU A 84 -10.05 9.16 -19.87
N ILE A 85 -10.13 9.02 -21.20
CA ILE A 85 -11.31 8.43 -21.84
C ILE A 85 -11.15 6.93 -22.08
N MET A 86 -10.10 6.52 -22.81
CA MET A 86 -9.94 5.13 -23.26
C MET A 86 -9.48 4.21 -22.13
N TYR A 87 -8.26 4.39 -21.62
CA TYR A 87 -7.75 3.60 -20.49
C TYR A 87 -8.32 4.10 -19.16
N GLY A 88 -8.48 5.42 -19.00
CA GLY A 88 -9.02 6.04 -17.79
C GLY A 88 -10.44 5.63 -17.45
N GLY A 89 -11.24 5.27 -18.47
CA GLY A 89 -12.58 4.71 -18.27
C GLY A 89 -12.59 3.40 -17.48
N HIS A 90 -11.48 2.66 -17.46
CA HIS A 90 -11.32 1.45 -16.65
C HIS A 90 -10.76 1.72 -15.25
N ILE A 91 -10.03 2.82 -15.08
CA ILE A 91 -9.27 3.11 -13.85
C ILE A 91 -10.18 3.83 -12.85
N VAL A 92 -10.29 3.28 -11.65
CA VAL A 92 -11.16 3.82 -10.59
C VAL A 92 -10.36 4.58 -9.54
N GLU A 93 -9.17 4.10 -9.18
CA GLU A 93 -8.31 4.75 -8.17
C GLU A 93 -7.53 5.93 -8.75
N ASP A 94 -7.55 7.07 -8.04
CA ASP A 94 -6.90 8.30 -8.48
C ASP A 94 -5.38 8.17 -8.58
N TRP A 95 -4.74 7.38 -7.70
CA TRP A 95 -3.29 7.14 -7.74
C TRP A 95 -2.87 6.29 -8.94
N ASP A 96 -3.69 5.30 -9.29
CA ASP A 96 -3.50 4.49 -10.49
C ASP A 96 -3.73 5.34 -11.76
N ARG A 97 -4.71 6.25 -11.74
CA ARG A 97 -4.95 7.19 -12.85
C ARG A 97 -3.77 8.15 -13.03
N ARG A 98 -3.26 8.70 -11.93
CA ARG A 98 -2.04 9.53 -11.92
C ARG A 98 -0.85 8.79 -12.53
N LEU A 99 -0.67 7.51 -12.20
CA LEU A 99 0.39 6.67 -12.75
C LEU A 99 0.21 6.45 -14.27
N ALA A 100 -0.99 6.09 -14.73
CA ALA A 100 -1.27 5.91 -16.15
C ALA A 100 -0.99 7.18 -16.96
N ASN A 101 -1.40 8.34 -16.43
CA ASN A 101 -1.12 9.64 -17.04
C ASN A 101 0.38 9.97 -17.03
N ALA A 102 1.12 9.61 -15.98
CA ALA A 102 2.57 9.82 -15.95
C ALA A 102 3.30 9.04 -17.06
N TYR A 103 2.87 7.81 -17.35
CA TYR A 103 3.39 7.06 -18.51
C TYR A 103 3.08 7.76 -19.83
N LEU A 104 1.86 8.26 -20.02
CA LEU A 104 1.48 8.95 -21.25
C LEU A 104 2.25 10.27 -21.42
N VAL A 105 2.50 11.01 -20.34
CA VAL A 105 3.38 12.20 -20.39
C VAL A 105 4.80 11.80 -20.82
N LYS A 106 5.32 10.68 -20.31
CA LYS A 106 6.67 10.20 -20.64
C LYS A 106 6.79 9.68 -22.08
N TYR A 107 5.80 8.93 -22.58
CA TYR A 107 5.89 8.25 -23.87
C TYR A 107 5.21 8.98 -25.03
N VAL A 108 4.20 9.81 -24.76
CA VAL A 108 3.39 10.50 -25.79
C VAL A 108 3.61 12.00 -25.67
N ASN A 109 4.74 12.48 -26.18
CA ASN A 109 5.12 13.89 -26.19
C ASN A 109 5.99 14.22 -27.43
N GLU A 110 6.33 15.49 -27.62
CA GLU A 110 7.09 15.98 -28.78
C GLU A 110 8.44 15.27 -28.99
N THR A 111 9.12 14.87 -27.90
CA THR A 111 10.42 14.20 -27.99
C THR A 111 10.32 12.82 -28.63
N LEU A 112 9.13 12.19 -28.67
CA LEU A 112 8.92 10.88 -29.30
C LEU A 112 9.32 10.83 -30.78
N LEU A 113 9.34 11.97 -31.46
CA LEU A 113 9.76 12.07 -32.87
C LEU A 113 11.30 12.11 -33.02
N GLU A 114 12.02 12.23 -31.92
CA GLU A 114 13.48 12.17 -31.80
C GLU A 114 13.91 10.77 -31.29
N VAL A 115 15.23 10.52 -31.23
CA VAL A 115 15.75 9.28 -30.62
C VAL A 115 15.64 9.39 -29.11
N VAL A 116 14.57 8.82 -28.55
CA VAL A 116 14.31 8.83 -27.10
C VAL A 116 14.58 7.45 -26.51
N GLU A 117 15.27 7.45 -25.38
CA GLU A 117 15.38 6.27 -24.53
C GLU A 117 14.06 6.06 -23.78
N PHE A 118 13.41 4.93 -24.04
CA PHE A 118 12.15 4.55 -23.39
C PHE A 118 12.41 4.13 -21.94
N PHE A 119 13.45 3.32 -21.76
CA PHE A 119 13.98 2.90 -20.47
C PHE A 119 15.48 2.60 -20.62
N PRO A 120 16.26 2.57 -19.52
CA PRO A 120 17.70 2.36 -19.56
C PRO A 120 18.09 1.15 -20.42
N GLY A 121 18.81 1.40 -21.52
CA GLY A 121 19.27 0.36 -22.45
C GLY A 121 18.31 0.03 -23.60
N PHE A 122 17.22 0.78 -23.80
CA PHE A 122 16.31 0.58 -24.93
C PHE A 122 15.80 1.90 -25.51
N ASN A 123 16.17 2.16 -26.77
CA ASN A 123 15.76 3.33 -27.52
C ASN A 123 14.51 3.08 -28.38
N ALA A 124 13.77 4.14 -28.66
CA ALA A 124 12.70 4.14 -29.63
C ALA A 124 13.22 3.72 -31.02
N PRO A 125 12.47 2.88 -31.77
CA PRO A 125 12.80 2.61 -33.17
C PRO A 125 12.70 3.90 -33.99
N GLY A 126 13.54 4.01 -35.02
CA GLY A 126 13.52 5.16 -35.92
C GLY A 126 12.17 5.36 -36.62
N ASN A 127 11.71 6.60 -36.72
CA ASN A 127 10.40 6.97 -37.29
C ASN A 127 10.21 6.59 -38.78
N SER A 128 11.30 6.28 -39.49
CA SER A 128 11.29 5.84 -40.88
C SER A 128 11.10 4.32 -41.06
N LEU A 129 11.27 3.53 -39.99
CA LEU A 129 11.19 2.08 -40.07
C LEU A 129 9.76 1.63 -40.41
N ASN A 130 9.64 0.63 -41.28
CA ASN A 130 8.35 -0.01 -41.54
C ASN A 130 8.03 -1.06 -40.45
N HIS A 131 6.80 -1.58 -40.45
CA HIS A 131 6.37 -2.52 -39.43
C HIS A 131 7.30 -3.73 -39.25
N LYS A 132 7.76 -4.32 -40.36
CA LYS A 132 8.65 -5.49 -40.32
C LYS A 132 10.00 -5.13 -39.70
N GLN A 133 10.56 -3.98 -40.07
CA GLN A 133 11.83 -3.50 -39.53
C GLN A 133 11.74 -3.15 -38.04
N VAL A 134 10.57 -2.68 -37.57
CA VAL A 134 10.35 -2.46 -36.13
C VAL A 134 10.35 -3.78 -35.37
N LEU A 135 9.76 -4.85 -35.93
CA LEU A 135 9.81 -6.18 -35.32
C LEU A 135 11.24 -6.73 -35.29
N GLU A 136 11.98 -6.63 -36.40
CA GLU A 136 13.40 -7.02 -36.45
C GLU A 136 14.24 -6.22 -35.43
N TYR A 137 13.98 -4.91 -35.27
CA TYR A 137 14.61 -4.09 -34.24
C TYR A 137 14.29 -4.55 -32.82
N LEU A 138 13.04 -4.94 -32.54
CA LEU A 138 12.66 -5.45 -31.22
C LEU A 138 13.39 -6.76 -30.91
N ASP A 139 13.46 -7.68 -31.86
CA ASP A 139 14.15 -8.96 -31.68
C ASP A 139 15.66 -8.79 -31.43
N GLU A 140 16.29 -7.78 -32.03
CA GLU A 140 17.73 -7.53 -31.91
C GLU A 140 18.12 -6.65 -30.71
N GLN A 141 17.33 -5.63 -30.39
CA GLN A 141 17.71 -4.55 -29.46
C GLN A 141 17.00 -4.61 -28.11
N MET A 142 15.91 -5.37 -27.97
CA MET A 142 15.17 -5.42 -26.71
C MET A 142 15.96 -6.18 -25.64
N PRO A 143 16.36 -5.52 -24.53
CA PRO A 143 17.06 -6.20 -23.44
C PRO A 143 16.09 -7.10 -22.66
N PRO A 144 16.62 -8.01 -21.82
CA PRO A 144 15.81 -8.78 -20.88
C PRO A 144 14.92 -7.87 -20.03
N GLU A 145 13.69 -8.32 -19.76
CA GLU A 145 12.73 -7.58 -18.95
C GLU A 145 13.30 -7.30 -17.56
N THR A 146 13.31 -6.03 -17.15
CA THR A 146 13.67 -5.58 -15.79
C THR A 146 12.58 -4.63 -15.28
N PRO A 147 12.46 -4.40 -13.96
CA PRO A 147 11.50 -3.41 -13.43
C PRO A 147 11.64 -2.02 -14.05
N LEU A 148 12.87 -1.65 -14.47
CA LEU A 148 13.15 -0.38 -15.14
C LEU A 148 12.41 -0.25 -16.47
N ALA A 149 12.21 -1.36 -17.19
CA ALA A 149 11.40 -1.42 -18.41
C ALA A 149 9.90 -1.18 -18.14
N PHE A 150 9.49 -1.04 -16.88
CA PHE A 150 8.14 -0.67 -16.51
C PHE A 150 8.14 0.61 -15.67
N GLY A 151 9.23 1.39 -15.66
CA GLY A 151 9.34 2.61 -14.84
C GLY A 151 9.27 2.31 -13.34
N MET A 152 9.74 1.14 -12.90
CA MET A 152 9.82 0.73 -11.50
C MET A 152 11.26 0.65 -11.04
N HIS A 153 11.48 0.90 -9.74
CA HIS A 153 12.79 0.70 -9.13
C HIS A 153 13.19 -0.80 -9.16
N PRO A 154 14.47 -1.15 -9.38
CA PRO A 154 14.93 -2.55 -9.45
C PRO A 154 14.55 -3.42 -8.24
N ASN A 155 14.39 -2.82 -7.06
CA ASN A 155 13.96 -3.52 -5.85
C ASN A 155 12.57 -4.20 -6.01
N ALA A 156 11.73 -3.75 -6.93
CA ALA A 156 10.43 -4.38 -7.19
C ALA A 156 10.56 -5.85 -7.62
N GLU A 157 11.68 -6.22 -8.25
CA GLU A 157 11.96 -7.61 -8.63
C GLU A 157 12.13 -8.53 -7.42
N ILE A 158 12.71 -8.03 -6.33
CA ILE A 158 12.92 -8.81 -5.10
C ILE A 158 11.55 -9.24 -4.53
N GLY A 159 10.62 -8.30 -4.39
CA GLY A 159 9.27 -8.60 -3.89
C GLY A 159 8.50 -9.55 -4.82
N PHE A 160 8.62 -9.36 -6.14
CA PHE A 160 8.05 -10.28 -7.12
C PHE A 160 8.57 -11.71 -6.95
N LYS A 161 9.90 -11.89 -6.87
CA LYS A 161 10.54 -13.20 -6.73
C LYS A 161 10.26 -13.86 -5.39
N LEU A 162 10.17 -13.09 -4.31
CA LEU A 162 9.78 -13.62 -3.00
C LEU A 162 8.36 -14.20 -3.02
N ARG A 163 7.39 -13.51 -3.66
CA ARG A 163 6.02 -14.02 -3.79
C ARG A 163 5.91 -15.24 -4.69
N GLU A 164 6.69 -15.28 -5.77
CA GLU A 164 6.78 -16.45 -6.65
C GLU A 164 7.31 -17.68 -5.86
N ALA A 165 8.37 -17.49 -5.07
CA ALA A 165 8.92 -18.51 -4.20
C ALA A 165 7.94 -18.96 -3.10
N GLU A 166 7.23 -18.03 -2.46
CA GLU A 166 6.22 -18.33 -1.46
C GLU A 166 5.06 -19.14 -2.06
N THR A 167 4.57 -18.74 -3.23
CA THR A 167 3.52 -19.47 -3.95
C THR A 167 3.98 -20.90 -4.29
N PHE A 168 5.22 -21.04 -4.74
CA PHE A 168 5.82 -22.35 -5.03
C PHE A 168 5.92 -23.22 -3.77
N CYS A 169 6.45 -22.70 -2.66
CA CYS A 169 6.54 -23.39 -1.39
C CYS A 169 5.16 -23.81 -0.87
N ASN A 170 4.19 -22.91 -0.89
CA ASN A 170 2.80 -23.20 -0.47
C ASN A 170 2.16 -24.29 -1.35
N SER A 171 2.41 -24.27 -2.66
CA SER A 171 1.94 -25.32 -3.57
C SER A 171 2.56 -26.67 -3.23
N LEU A 172 3.85 -26.72 -2.91
CA LEU A 172 4.51 -27.95 -2.47
C LEU A 172 3.93 -28.48 -1.16
N VAL A 173 3.68 -27.61 -0.18
CA VAL A 173 3.04 -28.00 1.09
C VAL A 173 1.64 -28.58 0.86
N GLN A 174 0.87 -28.03 -0.08
CA GLN A 174 -0.45 -28.55 -0.44
C GLN A 174 -0.41 -29.91 -1.14
N LEU A 175 0.68 -30.21 -1.85
CA LEU A 175 0.89 -31.49 -2.53
C LEU A 175 1.42 -32.60 -1.59
N GLN A 176 1.88 -32.25 -0.38
CA GLN A 176 2.35 -33.26 0.57
C GLN A 176 1.19 -34.13 1.07
N PRO A 177 1.38 -35.47 1.21
CA PRO A 177 0.34 -36.33 1.73
C PRO A 177 0.06 -35.98 3.19
N ARG A 178 -1.19 -35.63 3.50
CA ARG A 178 -1.62 -35.21 4.85
C ARG A 178 -1.46 -36.30 5.92
N GLU A 179 -1.36 -37.56 5.51
CA GLU A 179 -1.25 -38.73 6.38
C GLU A 179 0.12 -39.42 6.32
N ALA A 180 1.09 -38.89 5.55
CA ALA A 180 2.44 -39.47 5.44
C ALA A 180 3.49 -38.72 6.27
N GLY A 181 3.09 -38.18 7.42
CA GLY A 181 4.03 -37.70 8.43
C GLY A 181 4.60 -38.89 9.20
N GLY A 182 5.90 -39.15 9.08
CA GLY A 182 6.59 -40.15 9.89
C GLY A 182 6.40 -39.90 11.39
N GLU A 183 6.49 -40.97 12.19
CA GLU A 183 6.25 -41.07 13.65
C GLU A 183 7.04 -40.08 14.56
N GLY A 184 7.66 -39.02 14.04
CA GLY A 184 8.45 -38.05 14.79
C GLY A 184 8.07 -36.58 14.63
N GLY A 185 7.00 -36.24 13.89
CA GLY A 185 6.54 -34.86 13.74
C GLY A 185 5.40 -34.51 14.70
N MET A 186 5.47 -33.34 15.35
CA MET A 186 4.38 -32.87 16.22
C MET A 186 3.06 -32.79 15.45
N SER A 187 1.99 -33.27 16.08
CA SER A 187 0.65 -33.20 15.53
C SER A 187 0.19 -31.75 15.37
N MET A 188 -0.81 -31.53 14.53
CA MET A 188 -1.39 -30.20 14.34
C MET A 188 -2.00 -29.65 15.65
N GLU A 189 -2.61 -30.53 16.44
CA GLU A 189 -3.15 -30.22 17.76
C GLU A 189 -2.03 -29.84 18.75
N GLU A 190 -0.94 -30.60 18.77
CA GLU A 190 0.22 -30.32 19.63
C GLU A 190 0.86 -28.97 19.29
N LYS A 191 1.05 -28.67 18.00
CA LYS A 191 1.56 -27.38 17.54
C LYS A 191 0.63 -26.24 17.93
N ALA A 192 -0.68 -26.40 17.69
CA ALA A 192 -1.67 -25.39 18.06
C ALA A 192 -1.71 -25.18 19.57
N LYS A 193 -1.59 -26.23 20.38
CA LYS A 193 -1.55 -26.14 21.84
C LYS A 193 -0.34 -25.36 22.34
N MET A 194 0.85 -25.63 21.79
CA MET A 194 2.05 -24.86 22.15
C MET A 194 1.90 -23.37 21.86
N VAL A 195 1.36 -23.04 20.67
CA VAL A 195 1.12 -21.64 20.27
C VAL A 195 0.03 -21.00 21.15
N LEU A 196 -1.02 -21.75 21.47
CA LEU A 196 -2.08 -21.31 22.37
C LEU A 196 -1.53 -20.97 23.76
N ASP A 197 -0.67 -21.83 24.32
CA ASP A 197 -0.10 -21.62 25.65
C ASP A 197 0.78 -20.36 25.70
N ASP A 198 1.65 -20.15 24.70
CA ASP A 198 2.44 -18.92 24.57
C ASP A 198 1.55 -17.67 24.44
N LEU A 199 0.49 -17.77 23.64
CA LEU A 199 -0.44 -16.66 23.43
C LEU A 199 -1.20 -16.28 24.70
N VAL A 200 -1.68 -17.27 25.46
CA VAL A 200 -2.41 -17.05 26.71
C VAL A 200 -1.50 -16.43 27.77
N GLU A 201 -0.24 -16.86 27.86
CA GLU A 201 0.73 -16.31 28.81
C GLU A 201 1.07 -14.84 28.51
N ARG A 202 1.12 -14.47 27.22
CA ARG A 202 1.53 -13.14 26.77
C ARG A 202 0.38 -12.17 26.55
N LEU A 203 -0.88 -12.64 26.60
CA LEU A 203 -2.03 -11.80 26.32
C LEU A 203 -2.19 -10.73 27.41
N PRO A 204 -2.20 -9.43 27.05
CA PRO A 204 -2.36 -8.37 28.04
C PRO A 204 -3.79 -8.31 28.58
N GLU A 205 -3.94 -7.71 29.75
CA GLU A 205 -5.25 -7.45 30.35
C GLU A 205 -6.02 -6.37 29.57
N GLN A 206 -7.35 -6.41 29.72
CA GLN A 206 -8.23 -5.39 29.14
C GLN A 206 -8.09 -4.08 29.90
N PHE A 207 -8.26 -2.98 29.17
CA PHE A 207 -8.30 -1.63 29.74
C PHE A 207 -9.55 -1.46 30.60
N ASP A 208 -9.39 -0.98 31.83
CA ASP A 208 -10.50 -0.57 32.68
C ASP A 208 -11.09 0.74 32.16
N MET A 209 -12.15 0.62 31.37
CA MET A 209 -12.79 1.78 30.74
C MET A 209 -13.55 2.64 31.76
N GLU A 210 -13.95 2.10 32.91
CA GLU A 210 -14.61 2.88 33.97
C GLU A 210 -13.58 3.78 34.66
N ASP A 211 -12.42 3.24 35.01
CA ASP A 211 -11.29 4.01 35.55
C ASP A 211 -10.83 5.08 34.54
N ILE A 212 -10.58 4.70 33.29
CA ILE A 212 -10.11 5.63 32.26
C ILE A 212 -11.08 6.80 32.11
N ARG A 213 -12.39 6.54 31.96
CA ARG A 213 -13.40 7.60 31.82
C ARG A 213 -13.58 8.41 33.10
N GLY A 214 -13.41 7.79 34.26
CA GLY A 214 -13.46 8.46 35.57
C GLY A 214 -12.31 9.44 35.80
N ARG A 215 -11.15 9.20 35.18
CA ARG A 215 -9.97 10.09 35.23
C ARG A 215 -10.02 11.25 34.22
N VAL A 216 -10.97 11.29 33.29
CA VAL A 216 -11.05 12.36 32.28
C VAL A 216 -11.63 13.64 32.90
N GLU A 217 -10.80 14.68 32.99
CA GLU A 217 -11.26 16.02 33.36
C GLU A 217 -11.96 16.74 32.20
N GLU A 218 -11.39 16.66 30.98
CA GLU A 218 -11.92 17.27 29.77
C GLU A 218 -11.83 16.32 28.57
N TYR A 219 -12.96 16.18 27.85
CA TYR A 219 -13.04 15.36 26.63
C TYR A 219 -12.51 16.12 25.41
N THR A 220 -11.19 16.18 25.29
CA THR A 220 -10.53 16.71 24.09
C THR A 220 -10.63 15.72 22.91
N PRO A 221 -10.47 16.17 21.66
CA PRO A 221 -10.42 15.25 20.51
C PRO A 221 -9.38 14.13 20.65
N TYR A 222 -8.20 14.42 21.23
CA TYR A 222 -7.16 13.40 21.46
C TYR A 222 -7.56 12.37 22.53
N VAL A 223 -8.18 12.80 23.62
CA VAL A 223 -8.71 11.90 24.66
C VAL A 223 -9.77 10.98 24.08
N MET A 224 -10.66 11.50 23.23
CA MET A 224 -11.67 10.70 22.56
C MET A 224 -11.06 9.61 21.66
N VAL A 225 -9.97 9.93 20.95
CA VAL A 225 -9.23 8.93 20.15
C VAL A 225 -8.67 7.83 21.06
N ALA A 226 -8.01 8.19 22.16
CA ALA A 226 -7.44 7.21 23.08
C ALA A 226 -8.51 6.27 23.66
N ILE A 227 -9.69 6.81 24.04
CA ILE A 227 -10.82 6.01 24.54
C ILE A 227 -11.34 5.06 23.46
N GLN A 228 -11.61 5.56 22.25
CA GLN A 228 -12.14 4.73 21.15
C GLN A 228 -11.17 3.62 20.74
N GLU A 229 -9.87 3.93 20.70
CA GLU A 229 -8.83 2.96 20.40
C GLU A 229 -8.71 1.89 21.49
N SER A 230 -8.83 2.28 22.77
CA SER A 230 -8.83 1.36 23.91
C SER A 230 -10.06 0.44 23.92
N GLU A 231 -11.24 0.97 23.58
CA GLU A 231 -12.47 0.17 23.42
C GLU A 231 -12.35 -0.86 22.29
N ARG A 232 -11.78 -0.47 21.14
CA ARG A 232 -11.50 -1.39 20.03
C ARG A 232 -10.49 -2.46 20.42
N MET A 233 -9.43 -2.08 21.13
CA MET A 233 -8.45 -3.02 21.65
C MET A 233 -9.11 -4.03 22.61
N ASN A 234 -9.99 -3.56 23.49
CA ASN A 234 -10.73 -4.43 24.41
C ASN A 234 -11.62 -5.44 23.69
N MET A 235 -12.29 -5.05 22.61
CA MET A 235 -13.08 -5.99 21.80
C MET A 235 -12.21 -7.11 21.21
N LEU A 236 -11.03 -6.76 20.67
CA LEU A 236 -10.09 -7.73 20.13
C LEU A 236 -9.53 -8.64 21.24
N LEU A 237 -9.07 -8.08 22.35
CA LEU A 237 -8.53 -8.86 23.48
C LEU A 237 -9.60 -9.77 24.11
N ALA A 238 -10.87 -9.32 24.18
CA ALA A 238 -11.99 -10.13 24.64
C ALA A 238 -12.18 -11.37 23.77
N GLU A 239 -12.22 -11.17 22.44
CA GLU A 239 -12.41 -12.25 21.47
C GLU A 239 -11.24 -13.23 21.52
N MET A 240 -10.01 -12.73 21.59
CA MET A 240 -8.81 -13.57 21.73
C MET A 240 -8.90 -14.41 23.01
N LYS A 241 -9.18 -13.80 24.16
CA LYS A 241 -9.27 -14.50 25.44
C LYS A 241 -10.38 -15.56 25.45
N ARG A 242 -11.57 -15.22 24.93
CA ARG A 242 -12.71 -16.15 24.84
C ARG A 242 -12.37 -17.34 23.94
N SER A 243 -11.92 -17.05 22.71
CA SER A 243 -11.67 -18.09 21.70
C SER A 243 -10.48 -18.99 22.05
N LEU A 244 -9.44 -18.47 22.70
CA LEU A 244 -8.33 -19.25 23.25
C LEU A 244 -8.79 -20.18 24.38
N ALA A 245 -9.60 -19.68 25.32
CA ALA A 245 -10.11 -20.50 26.42
C ALA A 245 -11.04 -21.62 25.94
N GLU A 246 -11.90 -21.33 24.97
CA GLU A 246 -12.76 -22.31 24.31
C GLU A 246 -11.94 -23.41 23.61
N LEU A 247 -10.91 -23.02 22.85
CA LEU A 247 -10.03 -23.99 22.18
C LEU A 247 -9.22 -24.84 23.18
N ASP A 248 -8.74 -24.26 24.27
CA ASP A 248 -8.01 -25.01 25.31
C ASP A 248 -8.88 -26.10 25.95
N LEU A 249 -10.14 -25.77 26.27
CA LEU A 249 -11.13 -26.74 26.76
C LEU A 249 -11.47 -27.80 25.71
N GLY A 250 -11.56 -27.40 24.43
CA GLY A 250 -11.76 -28.32 23.31
C GLY A 250 -10.61 -29.34 23.17
N LEU A 251 -9.37 -28.87 23.27
CA LEU A 251 -8.17 -29.70 23.19
C LEU A 251 -8.00 -30.64 24.40
N LYS A 252 -8.52 -30.25 25.57
CA LYS A 252 -8.57 -31.11 26.78
C LYS A 252 -9.68 -32.17 26.72
N GLY A 253 -10.64 -32.03 25.80
CA GLY A 253 -11.82 -32.89 25.70
C GLY A 253 -12.97 -32.50 26.64
N ASP A 254 -12.86 -31.35 27.32
CA ASP A 254 -13.91 -30.83 28.22
C ASP A 254 -15.07 -30.18 27.44
N LEU A 255 -14.78 -29.69 26.22
CA LEU A 255 -15.78 -29.21 25.27
C LEU A 255 -15.69 -30.00 23.97
N THR A 256 -16.84 -30.21 23.31
CA THR A 256 -16.87 -30.78 21.97
C THR A 256 -16.26 -29.78 20.99
N MET A 257 -15.29 -30.24 20.19
CA MET A 257 -14.65 -29.44 19.16
C MET A 257 -15.69 -28.91 18.15
N SER A 258 -15.67 -27.60 17.92
CA SER A 258 -16.59 -26.91 17.01
C SER A 258 -15.86 -26.37 15.78
N GLU A 259 -16.58 -26.11 14.68
CA GLU A 259 -15.98 -25.58 13.44
C GLU A 259 -15.16 -24.29 13.66
N PRO A 260 -15.60 -23.30 14.47
CA PRO A 260 -14.75 -22.15 14.81
C PRO A 260 -13.45 -22.53 15.51
N MET A 261 -13.48 -23.49 16.44
CA MET A 261 -12.29 -23.97 17.15
C MET A 261 -11.32 -24.68 16.19
N GLU A 262 -11.82 -25.51 15.27
CA GLU A 262 -10.99 -26.17 14.26
C GLU A 262 -10.29 -25.16 13.34
N ARG A 263 -11.01 -24.11 12.92
CA ARG A 263 -10.43 -23.02 12.12
C ARG A 263 -9.37 -22.25 12.89
N LEU A 264 -9.61 -21.97 14.18
CA LEU A 264 -8.65 -21.31 15.07
C LEU A 264 -7.38 -22.16 15.25
N MET A 265 -7.54 -23.44 15.58
CA MET A 265 -6.48 -24.42 15.73
C MET A 265 -5.63 -24.51 14.45
N LYS A 266 -6.29 -24.56 13.28
CA LYS A 266 -5.61 -24.58 12.00
C LYS A 266 -4.80 -23.32 11.74
N ALA A 267 -5.39 -22.15 11.96
CA ALA A 267 -4.70 -20.89 11.77
C ALA A 267 -3.43 -20.80 12.65
N MET A 268 -3.53 -21.17 13.93
CA MET A 268 -2.40 -21.22 14.86
C MET A 268 -1.31 -22.19 14.42
N ALA A 269 -1.68 -23.41 14.03
CA ALA A 269 -0.73 -24.43 13.58
C ALA A 269 -0.01 -24.03 12.27
N THR A 270 -0.59 -23.12 11.47
CA THR A 270 -0.02 -22.64 10.21
C THR A 270 0.54 -21.21 10.29
N ASP A 271 0.75 -20.65 11.48
CA ASP A 271 1.28 -19.29 11.70
C ASP A 271 0.44 -18.17 11.02
N LEU A 272 -0.87 -18.39 10.91
CA LEU A 272 -1.82 -17.42 10.36
C LEU A 272 -2.65 -16.77 11.46
N VAL A 273 -2.90 -15.47 11.33
CA VAL A 273 -3.85 -14.77 12.21
C VAL A 273 -5.27 -15.25 11.90
N PRO A 274 -6.01 -15.79 12.89
CA PRO A 274 -7.39 -16.25 12.74
C PRO A 274 -8.32 -15.16 12.19
N SER A 275 -9.31 -15.55 11.38
CA SER A 275 -10.25 -14.61 10.76
C SER A 275 -11.13 -13.87 11.78
N SER A 276 -11.55 -14.54 12.86
CA SER A 276 -12.30 -13.92 13.96
C SER A 276 -11.54 -12.75 14.57
N TRP A 277 -10.22 -12.89 14.75
CA TRP A 277 -9.37 -11.83 15.29
C TRP A 277 -9.12 -10.75 14.23
N ARG A 278 -8.83 -11.15 12.98
CA ARG A 278 -8.59 -10.21 11.88
C ARG A 278 -9.77 -9.25 11.66
N ASN A 279 -11.00 -9.72 11.79
CA ASN A 279 -12.20 -8.91 11.63
C ASN A 279 -12.37 -7.82 12.71
N LEU A 280 -11.76 -8.00 13.89
CA LEU A 280 -11.75 -7.02 14.97
C LEU A 280 -10.43 -6.25 15.03
N ALA A 281 -9.41 -6.72 14.33
CA ALA A 281 -8.07 -6.16 14.33
C ALA A 281 -7.89 -5.04 13.31
N TYR A 282 -6.72 -4.41 13.38
CA TYR A 282 -6.20 -3.54 12.34
C TYR A 282 -5.75 -4.35 11.10
N PRO A 283 -5.77 -3.75 9.90
CA PRO A 283 -5.24 -4.37 8.69
C PRO A 283 -3.77 -4.78 8.86
N SER A 284 -3.44 -6.02 8.52
CA SER A 284 -2.09 -6.56 8.65
C SER A 284 -1.86 -7.76 7.73
N LEU A 285 -0.66 -7.84 7.18
CA LEU A 285 -0.15 -8.98 6.40
C LEU A 285 0.84 -9.85 7.20
N ARG A 286 1.06 -9.53 8.48
CA ARG A 286 2.02 -10.24 9.34
C ARG A 286 1.56 -11.67 9.66
N PRO A 287 2.49 -12.64 9.73
CA PRO A 287 2.23 -13.94 10.33
C PRO A 287 1.92 -13.80 11.83
N LEU A 288 1.30 -14.81 12.42
CA LEU A 288 0.77 -14.77 13.79
C LEU A 288 1.84 -14.37 14.82
N GLY A 289 3.03 -14.95 14.76
CA GLY A 289 4.11 -14.62 15.71
C GLY A 289 4.53 -13.14 15.66
N SER A 290 4.75 -12.59 14.45
CA SER A 290 5.10 -11.18 14.28
C SER A 290 3.91 -10.25 14.57
N TRP A 291 2.69 -10.71 14.29
CA TRP A 291 1.46 -9.98 14.56
C TRP A 291 1.23 -9.80 16.06
N LEU A 292 1.48 -10.83 16.87
CA LEU A 292 1.38 -10.75 18.33
C LEU A 292 2.36 -9.71 18.90
N GLN A 293 3.62 -9.72 18.45
CA GLN A 293 4.59 -8.72 18.90
C GLN A 293 4.14 -7.30 18.54
N ASN A 294 3.56 -7.13 17.34
CA ASN A 294 2.99 -5.85 16.92
C ASN A 294 1.79 -5.45 17.80
N LEU A 295 0.89 -6.38 18.15
CA LEU A 295 -0.24 -6.16 19.04
C LEU A 295 0.22 -5.67 20.41
N LEU A 296 1.23 -6.32 21.01
CA LEU A 296 1.77 -5.95 22.32
C LEU A 296 2.32 -4.52 22.32
N MET A 297 3.03 -4.12 21.27
CA MET A 297 3.51 -2.73 21.13
C MET A 297 2.36 -1.73 21.01
N ARG A 298 1.25 -2.08 20.36
CA ARG A 298 0.06 -1.23 20.26
C ARG A 298 -0.64 -1.08 21.61
N VAL A 299 -0.75 -2.17 22.36
CA VAL A 299 -1.28 -2.15 23.73
C VAL A 299 -0.41 -1.25 24.60
N GLN A 300 0.91 -1.38 24.53
CA GLN A 300 1.83 -0.52 25.27
C GLN A 300 1.62 0.96 24.97
N GLN A 301 1.50 1.34 23.68
CA GLN A 301 1.19 2.72 23.31
C GLN A 301 -0.11 3.22 23.96
N LEU A 302 -1.17 2.40 23.96
CA LEU A 302 -2.45 2.80 24.55
C LEU A 302 -2.38 2.87 26.08
N VAL A 303 -1.60 2.00 26.73
CA VAL A 303 -1.33 2.09 28.17
C VAL A 303 -0.65 3.41 28.50
N GLU A 304 0.41 3.77 27.77
CA GLU A 304 1.12 5.04 27.96
C GLU A 304 0.21 6.25 27.71
N TRP A 305 -0.63 6.20 26.67
CA TRP A 305 -1.54 7.29 26.35
C TRP A 305 -2.66 7.44 27.40
N THR A 306 -3.26 6.33 27.84
CA THR A 306 -4.36 6.34 28.83
C THR A 306 -3.89 6.58 30.26
N ALA A 307 -2.59 6.51 30.55
CA ALA A 307 -2.03 6.87 31.84
C ALA A 307 -2.13 8.39 32.10
N GLU A 308 -1.74 9.21 31.12
CA GLU A 308 -1.74 10.68 31.25
C GLU A 308 -2.98 11.35 30.64
N LEU A 309 -3.69 10.68 29.72
CA LEU A 309 -4.85 11.21 28.98
C LEU A 309 -4.59 12.58 28.33
N GLY A 310 -3.34 12.84 27.95
CA GLY A 310 -2.89 14.04 27.28
C GLY A 310 -2.59 13.82 25.79
N VAL A 311 -1.97 14.82 25.15
CA VAL A 311 -1.39 14.67 23.82
C VAL A 311 -0.04 13.95 23.95
N PRO A 312 0.15 12.76 23.37
CA PRO A 312 1.43 12.06 23.46
C PRO A 312 2.55 12.87 22.78
N LYS A 313 3.79 12.69 23.25
CA LYS A 313 4.96 13.36 22.66
C LYS A 313 5.11 13.04 21.18
N VAL A 314 4.99 11.76 20.84
CA VAL A 314 4.99 11.23 19.47
C VAL A 314 4.01 10.07 19.44
N VAL A 315 3.16 10.02 18.42
CA VAL A 315 2.19 8.93 18.23
C VAL A 315 2.67 7.97 17.15
N TRP A 316 2.69 6.68 17.44
CA TRP A 316 2.87 5.64 16.43
C TRP A 316 1.61 5.53 15.59
N LEU A 317 1.56 6.27 14.48
CA LEU A 317 0.34 6.42 13.68
C LEU A 317 -0.12 5.08 13.10
N SER A 318 0.81 4.26 12.59
CA SER A 318 0.50 2.92 12.10
C SER A 318 0.10 1.94 13.20
N GLY A 319 0.32 2.31 14.47
CA GLY A 319 -0.08 1.57 15.66
C GLY A 319 -1.56 1.72 16.04
N LEU A 320 -2.27 2.67 15.43
CA LEU A 320 -3.70 2.87 15.67
C LEU A 320 -4.56 1.91 14.83
N PHE A 321 -5.75 1.57 15.33
CA PHE A 321 -6.82 0.94 14.56
C PHE A 321 -7.42 1.93 13.55
N ASN A 322 -7.61 3.18 13.95
CA ASN A 322 -8.15 4.24 13.09
C ASN A 322 -7.26 5.49 13.06
N PRO A 323 -6.19 5.49 12.22
CA PRO A 323 -5.33 6.65 12.03
C PRO A 323 -6.08 7.92 11.57
N GLN A 324 -7.18 7.76 10.82
CA GLN A 324 -7.97 8.89 10.33
C GLN A 324 -8.67 9.65 11.47
N SER A 325 -9.12 8.93 12.52
CA SER A 325 -9.70 9.56 13.71
C SER A 325 -8.67 10.48 14.39
N PHE A 326 -7.42 10.01 14.50
CA PHE A 326 -6.32 10.82 15.03
C PHE A 326 -6.01 12.05 14.17
N LEU A 327 -5.88 11.90 12.86
CA LEU A 327 -5.64 13.04 11.96
C LEU A 327 -6.79 14.06 12.03
N THR A 328 -8.03 13.58 12.17
CA THR A 328 -9.21 14.43 12.37
C THR A 328 -9.16 15.15 13.71
N ALA A 329 -8.69 14.49 14.78
CA ALA A 329 -8.49 15.13 16.09
C ALA A 329 -7.44 16.25 16.04
N VAL A 330 -6.35 16.07 15.28
CA VAL A 330 -5.35 17.11 14.99
C VAL A 330 -6.01 18.31 14.30
N MET A 331 -6.83 18.07 13.27
CA MET A 331 -7.57 19.11 12.56
C MET A 331 -8.54 19.84 13.46
N GLN A 332 -9.36 19.12 14.23
CA GLN A 332 -10.35 19.70 15.14
C GLN A 332 -9.70 20.57 16.21
N THR A 333 -8.61 20.10 16.82
CA THR A 333 -7.91 20.84 17.87
C THR A 333 -7.30 22.13 17.31
N THR A 334 -6.67 22.05 16.15
CA THR A 334 -6.06 23.22 15.49
C THR A 334 -7.12 24.21 15.00
N ALA A 335 -8.21 23.70 14.41
CA ALA A 335 -9.32 24.52 13.91
C ALA A 335 -10.01 25.28 15.05
N ARG A 336 -10.29 24.63 16.19
CA ARG A 336 -10.87 25.28 17.37
C ARG A 336 -9.96 26.36 17.94
N ARG A 337 -8.64 26.12 17.99
CA ARG A 337 -7.69 27.10 18.52
C ARG A 337 -7.57 28.35 17.65
N ASN A 338 -7.73 28.20 16.33
CA ASN A 338 -7.56 29.29 15.37
C ASN A 338 -8.89 29.85 14.84
N ASP A 339 -10.03 29.40 15.37
CA ASP A 339 -11.39 29.72 14.89
C ASP A 339 -11.59 29.46 13.39
N TRP A 340 -11.07 28.33 12.89
CA TRP A 340 -11.19 27.93 11.48
C TRP A 340 -12.37 26.98 11.23
N PRO A 341 -13.04 27.08 10.06
CA PRO A 341 -14.00 26.07 9.62
C PRO A 341 -13.30 24.74 9.32
N LEU A 342 -13.76 23.64 9.92
CA LEU A 342 -13.15 22.31 9.79
C LEU A 342 -13.17 21.81 8.33
N ASP A 343 -14.22 22.13 7.57
CA ASP A 343 -14.39 21.77 6.16
C ASP A 343 -13.35 22.43 5.23
N LYS A 344 -12.71 23.51 5.68
CA LYS A 344 -11.64 24.21 4.95
C LYS A 344 -10.25 23.96 5.52
N THR A 345 -10.12 22.97 6.41
CA THR A 345 -8.81 22.55 6.94
C THR A 345 -8.33 21.29 6.27
N VAL A 346 -7.01 21.23 6.03
CA VAL A 346 -6.32 20.08 5.47
C VAL A 346 -5.06 19.80 6.26
N ILE A 347 -4.61 18.55 6.23
CA ILE A 347 -3.35 18.15 6.83
C ILE A 347 -2.19 18.52 5.92
N LEU A 348 -1.17 19.14 6.52
CA LEU A 348 0.15 19.33 5.93
C LEU A 348 1.18 18.60 6.80
N THR A 349 2.11 17.91 6.14
CA THR A 349 3.17 17.15 6.80
C THR A 349 4.51 17.85 6.64
N GLU A 350 5.30 17.81 7.70
CA GLU A 350 6.66 18.36 7.70
C GLU A 350 7.60 17.32 8.31
N VAL A 351 8.51 16.79 7.50
CA VAL A 351 9.42 15.72 7.93
C VAL A 351 10.53 16.32 8.78
N THR A 352 10.71 15.82 10.00
CA THR A 352 11.75 16.31 10.90
C THR A 352 13.05 15.50 10.75
N LYS A 353 14.13 15.97 11.39
CA LYS A 353 15.41 15.23 11.48
C LYS A 353 15.54 14.40 12.76
N LYS A 354 14.43 14.20 13.49
CA LYS A 354 14.42 13.58 14.81
C LYS A 354 13.90 12.16 14.74
N GLN A 355 14.45 11.31 15.59
CA GLN A 355 13.86 10.01 15.94
C GLN A 355 12.93 10.15 17.15
N PRO A 356 12.01 9.20 17.39
CA PRO A 356 10.98 9.32 18.44
C PRO A 356 11.55 9.60 19.85
N ASP A 357 12.68 8.98 20.16
CA ASP A 357 13.46 9.11 21.39
C ASP A 357 14.12 10.50 21.59
N GLN A 358 14.19 11.31 20.53
CA GLN A 358 14.77 12.66 20.54
C GLN A 358 13.71 13.76 20.68
N VAL A 359 12.45 13.41 20.91
CA VAL A 359 11.33 14.34 21.07
C VAL A 359 10.99 14.48 22.56
N ASP A 360 11.41 15.60 23.14
CA ASP A 360 11.28 15.82 24.59
C ASP A 360 9.85 16.23 25.03
N ALA A 361 9.10 16.87 24.13
CA ALA A 361 7.79 17.46 24.43
C ALA A 361 6.81 17.33 23.23
N PRO A 362 5.49 17.32 23.50
CA PRO A 362 4.47 17.36 22.45
C PRO A 362 4.60 18.60 21.56
N SER A 363 4.13 18.49 20.31
CA SER A 363 4.08 19.65 19.42
C SER A 363 3.12 20.71 19.97
N ARG A 364 3.52 21.99 19.85
CA ARG A 364 2.63 23.13 20.12
C ARG A 364 1.63 23.36 18.99
N ASP A 365 1.94 22.92 17.78
CA ASP A 365 1.12 23.13 16.59
C ASP A 365 1.00 21.83 15.82
N GLY A 366 -0.13 21.13 15.97
CA GLY A 366 -0.33 19.79 15.42
C GLY A 366 0.14 18.67 16.35
N ALA A 367 0.64 17.57 15.78
CA ALA A 367 1.14 16.42 16.51
C ALA A 367 2.33 15.76 15.80
N TYR A 368 3.28 15.23 16.58
CA TYR A 368 4.36 14.40 16.03
C TYR A 368 3.88 12.96 15.86
N ILE A 369 4.20 12.37 14.70
CA ILE A 369 3.92 10.98 14.40
C ILE A 369 5.19 10.22 14.00
N HIS A 370 5.16 8.91 14.19
CA HIS A 370 6.15 7.98 13.62
C HIS A 370 5.48 6.68 13.13
N GLY A 371 6.28 5.80 12.54
CA GLY A 371 5.85 4.47 12.08
C GLY A 371 5.45 4.39 10.61
N LEU A 372 5.64 5.47 9.85
CA LEU A 372 5.51 5.42 8.40
C LEU A 372 6.81 4.87 7.79
N THR A 373 6.66 4.08 6.74
CA THR A 373 7.77 3.50 5.98
C THR A 373 7.54 3.79 4.50
N LEU A 374 8.59 4.19 3.81
CA LEU A 374 8.60 4.39 2.37
C LEU A 374 8.92 3.07 1.67
N GLU A 375 8.23 2.81 0.56
CA GLU A 375 8.48 1.69 -0.32
C GLU A 375 8.78 2.21 -1.72
N GLY A 376 9.89 1.77 -2.32
CA GLY A 376 10.35 2.22 -3.65
C GLY A 376 11.02 3.59 -3.68
N CYS A 377 11.12 4.28 -2.54
CA CYS A 377 11.96 5.44 -2.33
C CYS A 377 12.54 5.43 -0.90
N ARG A 378 13.41 6.39 -0.61
CA ARG A 378 13.95 6.66 0.73
C ARG A 378 13.85 8.15 1.04
N TRP A 379 13.97 8.47 2.32
CA TRP A 379 14.15 9.85 2.77
C TRP A 379 15.65 10.13 2.95
N ASP A 380 16.16 11.20 2.34
CA ASP A 380 17.51 11.69 2.64
C ASP A 380 17.43 12.71 3.78
N ASP A 381 17.84 12.32 4.99
CA ASP A 381 17.84 13.20 6.18
C ASP A 381 18.75 14.44 6.04
N LYS A 382 19.80 14.36 5.21
CA LYS A 382 20.74 15.46 5.01
C LYS A 382 20.12 16.51 4.09
N ALA A 383 19.62 16.06 2.95
CA ALA A 383 19.04 16.92 1.93
C ALA A 383 17.59 17.33 2.23
N GLY A 384 16.86 16.55 3.04
CA GLY A 384 15.45 16.79 3.37
C GLY A 384 14.52 16.56 2.18
N VAL A 385 14.83 15.57 1.33
CA VAL A 385 14.08 15.25 0.11
C VAL A 385 13.89 13.75 -0.05
N LEU A 386 12.89 13.37 -0.86
CA LEU A 386 12.75 12.00 -1.34
C LEU A 386 13.85 11.69 -2.35
N ASP A 387 14.39 10.48 -2.25
CA ASP A 387 15.43 9.96 -3.14
C ASP A 387 15.11 8.49 -3.47
N ASP A 388 15.77 7.94 -4.49
CA ASP A 388 15.56 6.54 -4.90
C ASP A 388 15.94 5.58 -3.76
N SER A 389 15.29 4.42 -3.67
CA SER A 389 15.71 3.41 -2.68
C SER A 389 17.14 2.93 -2.95
N LYS A 390 17.87 2.53 -1.90
CA LYS A 390 19.15 1.84 -2.11
C LYS A 390 18.89 0.43 -2.63
N PRO A 391 19.82 -0.17 -3.40
CA PRO A 391 19.71 -1.56 -3.80
C PRO A 391 19.48 -2.48 -2.60
N LYS A 392 18.50 -3.37 -2.70
CA LYS A 392 18.10 -4.35 -1.66
C LYS A 392 17.46 -3.76 -0.39
N GLU A 393 17.13 -2.47 -0.38
CA GLU A 393 16.36 -1.82 0.68
C GLU A 393 14.90 -1.64 0.22
N LEU A 394 14.02 -2.56 0.62
CA LEU A 394 12.60 -2.54 0.22
C LEU A 394 11.81 -1.43 0.93
N PHE A 395 12.04 -1.31 2.23
CA PHE A 395 11.34 -0.37 3.11
C PHE A 395 12.34 0.53 3.80
N CYS A 396 12.10 1.83 3.75
CA CYS A 396 12.91 2.82 4.46
C CYS A 396 12.04 3.50 5.53
N PRO A 397 12.35 3.38 6.83
CA PRO A 397 11.57 4.04 7.88
C PRO A 397 11.71 5.56 7.77
N MET A 398 10.58 6.26 7.92
CA MET A 398 10.58 7.71 8.00
C MET A 398 11.02 8.18 9.39
N PRO A 399 11.74 9.31 9.50
CA PRO A 399 11.93 9.98 10.77
C PRO A 399 10.59 10.51 11.29
N VAL A 400 10.60 11.15 12.47
CA VAL A 400 9.40 11.76 13.04
C VAL A 400 8.85 12.81 12.07
N ILE A 401 7.55 12.78 11.82
CA ILE A 401 6.84 13.73 10.96
C ILE A 401 5.95 14.59 11.84
N LEU A 402 5.99 15.90 11.63
CA LEU A 402 5.02 16.82 12.19
C LEU A 402 3.79 16.86 11.29
N VAL A 403 2.65 16.51 11.84
CA VAL A 403 1.34 16.65 11.20
C VAL A 403 0.70 17.90 11.76
N ARG A 404 0.43 18.90 10.92
CA ARG A 404 -0.29 20.12 11.30
C ARG A 404 -1.46 20.35 10.37
N ALA A 405 -2.50 21.01 10.89
CA ALA A 405 -3.63 21.42 10.07
C ALA A 405 -3.44 22.86 9.59
N VAL A 406 -3.71 23.10 8.31
CA VAL A 406 -3.70 24.42 7.68
C VAL A 406 -4.99 24.62 6.90
N THR A 407 -5.31 25.86 6.55
CA THR A 407 -6.43 26.14 5.65
C THR A 407 -6.04 25.79 4.20
N VAL A 408 -7.02 25.40 3.37
CA VAL A 408 -6.79 24.96 1.98
C VAL A 408 -6.01 25.98 1.16
N ASP A 409 -6.24 27.27 1.36
CA ASP A 409 -5.55 28.38 0.70
C ASP A 409 -4.06 28.48 1.04
N LYS A 410 -3.64 27.93 2.20
CA LYS A 410 -2.26 27.93 2.68
C LYS A 410 -1.54 26.62 2.43
N ALA A 411 -2.21 25.63 1.86
CA ALA A 411 -1.61 24.34 1.52
C ALA A 411 -0.79 24.46 0.22
N GLU A 412 0.44 24.99 0.32
CA GLU A 412 1.36 25.04 -0.81
C GLU A 412 1.97 23.66 -1.10
N MET A 413 1.79 23.17 -2.34
CA MET A 413 2.22 21.83 -2.77
C MET A 413 3.14 21.86 -4.00
N LYS A 414 3.61 23.04 -4.44
CA LYS A 414 4.31 23.17 -5.74
C LYS A 414 5.57 22.33 -5.86
N ASP A 415 6.36 22.25 -4.80
CA ASP A 415 7.61 21.48 -4.77
C ASP A 415 7.48 20.18 -3.94
N ALA A 416 6.24 19.78 -3.60
CA ALA A 416 5.96 18.63 -2.76
C ALA A 416 5.43 17.45 -3.60
N TYR A 417 6.03 16.28 -3.43
CA TYR A 417 5.42 15.06 -3.96
C TYR A 417 4.26 14.64 -3.05
N GLN A 418 3.04 14.61 -3.61
CA GLN A 418 1.89 14.04 -2.93
C GLN A 418 2.07 12.52 -2.84
N CYS A 419 2.67 12.07 -1.74
CA CYS A 419 2.91 10.66 -1.48
C CYS A 419 1.62 10.00 -0.96
N PRO A 420 1.14 8.92 -1.60
CA PRO A 420 0.04 8.16 -1.04
C PRO A 420 0.48 7.45 0.25
N VAL A 421 -0.45 7.28 1.19
CA VAL A 421 -0.25 6.56 2.44
C VAL A 421 -1.27 5.43 2.51
N TYR A 422 -0.80 4.22 2.84
CA TYR A 422 -1.61 3.02 2.92
C TYR A 422 -1.41 2.33 4.26
N CYS A 423 -2.41 1.59 4.74
CA CYS A 423 -2.30 0.79 5.96
C CYS A 423 -1.42 -0.46 5.76
N THR A 424 -1.39 -1.01 4.55
CA THR A 424 -0.65 -2.23 4.21
C THR A 424 -0.06 -2.14 2.80
N GLU A 425 0.91 -3.02 2.52
CA GLU A 425 1.56 -3.17 1.20
C GLU A 425 0.60 -3.62 0.11
N ALA A 426 -0.57 -4.17 0.45
CA ALA A 426 -1.61 -4.45 -0.54
C ALA A 426 -2.07 -3.16 -1.23
N ARG A 427 -1.93 -1.98 -0.62
CA ARG A 427 -2.29 -0.66 -1.21
C ARG A 427 -3.73 -0.57 -1.74
N PHE A 428 -4.61 -1.45 -1.26
CA PHE A 428 -6.02 -1.41 -1.54
C PHE A 428 -6.77 -0.84 -0.35
N ARG A 429 -7.70 0.08 -0.63
CA ARG A 429 -8.67 0.53 0.35
C ARG A 429 -9.73 -0.58 0.48
N GLU A 430 -9.56 -1.47 1.44
CA GLU A 430 -10.75 -2.16 1.97
C GLU A 430 -11.66 -1.04 2.48
N GLU A 431 -12.81 -0.84 1.83
CA GLU A 431 -13.84 0.05 2.36
C GLU A 431 -14.06 -0.35 3.82
N VAL A 432 -13.75 0.56 4.74
CA VAL A 432 -14.08 0.41 6.16
C VAL A 432 -15.61 0.37 6.19
N ARG A 433 -16.17 -0.83 6.28
CA ARG A 433 -17.62 -1.02 6.47
C ARG A 433 -18.08 -0.43 7.79
#